data_AF-A0A392SWL6-F1
#
_entry.id   AF-A0A392SWL6-F1
#
_cell.length_a   1.000
_cell.length_b   1.000
_cell.length_c   1.000
_cell.angle_alpha   90.00
_cell.angle_beta   90.00
_cell.angle_gamma   90.00
#
_symmetry.space_group_name_H-M   'P 1'
#
loop_
_entity.id
_entity.type
_entity.pdbx_description
1 polymer ?
#
loop_
_entity_poly.entity_id
_entity_poly.type
_entity_poly.pdbx_seq_one_letter_code
_entity_poly.pdbx_strand_id
1 'polypeptide(L)'
;TSKSVKLGILKLTNPFLENVKECQKTDKKLMEKLALVVGEGKEANFKVNENGVIRFRGRVCIPDVPELKKMILEEGHRSGLSIHPGVTKMYQDLKKL
;
A
#
# COMPACT_ATOMS: atom_id res chain seq x y z
N THR A 1 15.20 -9.74 -13.60
CA THR A 1 14.20 -8.71 -13.97
C THR A 1 13.03 -8.82 -13.03
N SER A 2 12.96 -7.98 -11.99
CA SER A 2 11.91 -8.11 -10.96
C SER A 2 10.58 -7.62 -11.53
N LYS A 3 9.67 -8.56 -11.85
CA LYS A 3 8.33 -8.27 -12.37
C LYS A 3 7.52 -7.65 -11.24
N SER A 4 7.30 -6.33 -11.29
CA SER A 4 6.43 -5.64 -10.33
C SER A 4 4.97 -5.99 -10.62
N VAL A 5 4.28 -6.56 -9.63
CA VAL A 5 2.84 -6.83 -9.69
C VAL A 5 2.12 -5.59 -9.16
N LYS A 6 1.16 -5.08 -9.95
CA LYS A 6 0.35 -3.91 -9.59
C LYS A 6 -0.97 -4.42 -8.99
N LEU A 7 -1.05 -4.44 -7.65
CA LEU A 7 -2.26 -4.84 -6.94
C LEU A 7 -3.27 -3.69 -6.96
N GLY A 8 -4.41 -3.89 -7.63
CA GLY A 8 -5.47 -2.90 -7.78
C GLY A 8 -6.50 -3.01 -6.66
N ILE A 9 -6.62 -1.93 -5.88
CA ILE A 9 -7.69 -1.63 -4.90
C ILE A 9 -7.74 -2.61 -3.71
N LEU A 10 -6.93 -2.32 -2.69
CA LEU A 10 -7.16 -2.80 -1.33
C LEU A 10 -8.13 -1.82 -0.65
N LYS A 11 -9.23 -2.33 -0.09
CA LYS A 11 -10.17 -1.48 0.66
C LYS A 11 -9.57 -1.23 2.04
N LEU A 12 -8.74 -0.20 2.16
CA LEU A 12 -8.16 0.19 3.45
C LEU A 12 -9.29 0.60 4.38
N THR A 13 -9.44 -0.11 5.49
CA THR A 13 -10.39 0.24 6.54
C THR A 13 -9.92 1.52 7.25
N ASN A 14 -10.86 2.24 7.88
CA ASN A 14 -10.54 3.48 8.62
C ASN A 14 -9.45 3.26 9.70
N PRO A 15 -9.45 2.17 10.50
CA PRO A 15 -8.38 1.93 11.49
C PRO A 15 -6.99 1.75 10.88
N PHE A 16 -6.88 1.14 9.70
CA PHE A 16 -5.59 0.98 9.04
C PHE A 16 -4.99 2.33 8.62
N LEU A 17 -5.82 3.24 8.09
CA LEU A 17 -5.36 4.56 7.67
C LEU A 17 -4.91 5.42 8.86
N GLU A 18 -5.56 5.31 10.02
CA GLU A 18 -5.10 5.98 11.24
C GLU A 18 -3.74 5.43 11.70
N ASN A 19 -3.55 4.10 11.70
CA ASN A 19 -2.24 3.52 12.01
C ASN A 19 -1.14 4.00 11.05
N VAL A 20 -1.43 4.04 9.75
CA VAL A 20 -0.49 4.58 8.75
C VAL A 20 -0.17 6.03 9.04
N LYS A 21 -1.17 6.86 9.35
CA LYS A 21 -0.99 8.29 9.67
C LYS A 21 -0.11 8.49 10.90
N GLU A 22 -0.29 7.70 11.95
CA GLU A 22 0.56 7.77 13.14
C GLU A 22 2.00 7.38 12.82
N CYS A 23 2.21 6.28 12.10
CA CYS A 23 3.55 5.87 11.67
C CYS A 23 4.20 6.88 10.70
N GLN A 24 3.42 7.58 9.87
CA GLN A 24 3.95 8.61 8.98
C GLN A 24 4.52 9.80 9.75
N LYS A 25 3.91 10.19 10.88
CA LYS A 25 4.39 11.28 11.73
C LYS A 25 5.72 10.95 12.40
N THR A 26 5.96 9.68 12.71
CA THR A 26 7.20 9.21 13.36
C THR A 26 8.31 8.90 12.36
N ASP A 27 8.00 8.72 11.08
CA ASP A 27 8.98 8.50 10.01
C ASP A 27 9.72 9.80 9.65
N LYS A 28 10.88 10.00 10.30
CA LYS A 28 11.76 11.16 10.07
C LYS A 28 12.12 11.34 8.60
N LYS A 29 12.42 10.24 7.89
CA LYS A 29 12.85 10.28 6.48
C LYS A 29 11.71 10.73 5.57
N LEU A 30 10.48 10.33 5.88
CA LEU A 30 9.30 10.78 5.17
C LEU A 30 9.02 12.26 5.43
N MET A 31 9.15 12.71 6.68
CA MET A 31 8.95 14.11 7.07
C MET A 31 10.02 15.05 6.49
N GLU A 32 11.29 14.64 6.46
CA GLU A 32 12.37 15.38 5.80
C GLU A 32 12.11 15.55 4.31
N LYS A 33 11.69 14.48 3.62
CA LYS A 33 11.32 14.56 2.19
C LYS A 33 10.13 15.49 1.96
N LEU A 34 9.13 15.44 2.83
CA LEU A 34 7.99 16.34 2.76
C LEU A 34 8.44 17.81 2.92
N ALA A 35 9.28 18.09 3.91
CA ALA A 35 9.79 19.44 4.17
C ALA A 35 10.63 19.99 3.00
N LEU A 36 11.51 19.18 2.43
CA LEU A 36 12.31 19.55 1.25
C LEU A 36 11.41 19.87 0.05
N VAL A 37 10.40 19.05 -0.21
CA VAL A 37 9.50 19.24 -1.36
C VAL A 37 8.61 20.46 -1.19
N VAL A 38 8.16 20.77 0.03
CA VAL A 38 7.41 21.99 0.33
C VAL A 38 8.30 23.23 0.13
N GLY A 39 9.57 23.17 0.54
CA GLY A 39 10.52 24.27 0.37
C GLY A 39 10.92 24.56 -1.08
N GLU A 40 10.94 23.55 -1.95
CA GLU A 40 11.38 23.70 -3.35
C GLU A 40 10.32 24.25 -4.32
N GLY A 41 9.06 24.40 -3.91
CA GLY A 41 8.00 25.01 -4.73
C GLY A 41 7.65 24.30 -6.05
N LYS A 42 8.24 23.14 -6.32
CA LYS A 42 7.89 22.27 -7.46
C LYS A 42 6.53 21.65 -7.21
N GLU A 43 5.76 21.34 -8.27
CA GLU A 43 4.52 20.57 -8.15
C GLU A 43 4.74 19.37 -7.23
N ALA A 44 4.25 19.49 -6.00
CA ALA A 44 4.65 18.61 -4.94
C ALA A 44 4.02 17.25 -5.22
N ASN A 45 4.85 16.32 -5.70
CA ASN A 45 4.43 14.93 -5.84
C ASN A 45 3.91 14.39 -4.49
N PHE A 46 4.37 14.96 -3.38
CA PHE A 46 3.85 14.74 -2.04
C PHE A 46 2.71 15.69 -1.70
N LYS A 47 1.58 15.15 -1.22
CA LYS A 47 0.42 15.90 -0.75
C LYS A 47 -0.09 15.28 0.54
N VAL A 48 -0.55 16.11 1.48
CA VAL A 48 -1.28 15.64 2.67
C VAL A 48 -2.77 15.78 2.36
N ASN A 49 -3.56 14.74 2.61
CA ASN A 49 -5.02 14.83 2.43
C ASN A 49 -5.72 15.41 3.68
N GLU A 50 -7.03 15.63 3.59
CA GLU A 50 -7.86 16.14 4.69
C GLU A 50 -7.76 15.29 5.97
N ASN A 51 -7.49 13.99 5.83
CA ASN A 51 -7.34 13.06 6.95
C ASN A 51 -5.93 13.10 7.58
N GLY A 52 -5.02 13.93 7.06
CA GLY A 52 -3.63 14.04 7.53
C GLY A 52 -2.69 12.94 7.01
N VAL A 53 -3.11 12.16 6.01
CA VAL A 53 -2.31 11.09 5.39
C VAL A 53 -1.47 11.65 4.25
N ILE A 54 -0.17 11.37 4.29
CA ILE A 54 0.78 11.73 3.24
C ILE A 54 0.61 10.79 2.04
N ARG A 55 0.48 11.38 0.86
CA ARG A 55 0.35 10.71 -0.43
C ARG A 55 1.41 11.17 -1.41
N PHE A 56 1.99 10.23 -2.15
CA PHE A 56 2.88 10.50 -3.27
C PHE A 56 2.17 10.16 -4.60
N ARG A 57 1.97 11.15 -5.47
CA ARG A 57 1.27 11.01 -6.77
C ARG A 57 -0.08 10.28 -6.64
N GLY A 58 -0.85 10.66 -5.62
CA GLY A 58 -2.16 10.09 -5.29
C GLY A 58 -2.14 8.78 -4.50
N ARG A 59 -0.98 8.15 -4.29
CA ARG A 59 -0.83 6.89 -3.54
C ARG A 59 -0.45 7.14 -2.09
N VAL A 60 -1.00 6.38 -1.15
CA VAL A 60 -0.63 6.48 0.27
C VAL A 60 0.84 6.08 0.46
N CYS A 61 1.61 6.91 1.15
CA CYS A 61 2.99 6.58 1.54
C CYS A 61 2.93 5.60 2.72
N ILE A 62 3.45 4.38 2.58
CA ILE A 62 3.53 3.43 3.68
C ILE A 62 4.92 3.53 4.32
N PRO A 63 5.03 3.91 5.60
CA PRO A 63 6.29 3.86 6.36
C PRO A 63 6.88 2.45 6.39
N ASP A 64 8.20 2.34 6.53
CA ASP A 64 8.89 1.04 6.59
C ASP A 64 8.74 0.36 7.96
N VAL A 65 7.49 -0.01 8.29
CA VAL A 65 7.09 -0.65 9.54
C VAL A 65 6.62 -2.07 9.23
N PRO A 66 7.28 -3.12 9.78
CA PRO A 66 6.93 -4.51 9.51
C PRO A 66 5.45 -4.84 9.77
N GLU A 67 4.87 -4.26 10.80
CA GLU A 67 3.48 -4.45 11.21
C GLU A 67 2.49 -3.92 10.15
N LEU A 68 2.78 -2.74 9.57
CA LEU A 68 1.97 -2.19 8.48
C LEU A 68 2.05 -3.06 7.23
N LYS A 69 3.24 -3.56 6.88
CA LYS A 69 3.43 -4.47 5.75
C LYS A 69 2.66 -5.77 5.93
N LYS A 70 2.72 -6.34 7.14
CA LYS A 70 1.97 -7.54 7.51
C LYS A 70 0.46 -7.33 7.39
N MET A 71 -0.06 -6.22 7.93
CA MET A 71 -1.48 -5.88 7.81
C MET A 71 -1.94 -5.75 6.35
N ILE A 72 -1.16 -5.07 5.50
CA ILE A 72 -1.49 -4.95 4.06
C ILE A 72 -1.52 -6.34 3.40
N LEU A 73 -0.57 -7.20 3.74
CA LEU A 73 -0.49 -8.55 3.16
C LEU A 73 -1.67 -9.42 3.62
N GLU A 74 -2.02 -9.38 4.90
CA GLU A 74 -3.16 -10.10 5.47
C GLU A 74 -4.49 -9.62 4.86
N GLU A 75 -4.68 -8.31 4.77
CA GLU A 75 -5.86 -7.72 4.16
C GLU A 75 -5.92 -8.04 2.65
N GLY A 76 -4.77 -8.07 1.98
CA GLY A 76 -4.67 -8.52 0.58
C GLY A 76 -5.04 -9.98 0.40
N HIS A 77 -4.63 -10.84 1.33
CA HIS A 77 -4.99 -12.26 1.32
C HIS A 77 -6.48 -12.50 1.61
N ARG A 78 -7.07 -11.73 2.54
CA ARG A 78 -8.50 -11.77 2.85
C ARG A 78 -9.36 -11.18 1.74
N SER A 79 -8.84 -10.20 1.00
CA SER A 79 -9.53 -9.65 -0.15
C SER A 79 -9.76 -10.74 -1.19
N GLY A 80 -10.92 -10.75 -1.85
CA GLY A 80 -11.25 -11.68 -2.94
C GLY A 80 -10.34 -11.59 -4.17
N LEU A 81 -9.25 -10.80 -4.09
CA LEU A 81 -8.15 -10.74 -5.05
C LEU A 81 -7.13 -11.88 -4.84
N SER A 82 -7.32 -12.76 -3.85
CA SER A 82 -6.58 -14.02 -3.73
C SER A 82 -6.89 -14.90 -4.95
N ILE A 83 -6.03 -14.84 -5.97
CA ILE A 83 -6.06 -15.76 -7.10
C ILE A 83 -5.40 -17.08 -6.63
N HIS A 84 -6.08 -17.80 -5.75
CA HIS A 84 -5.81 -19.22 -5.58
C HIS A 84 -6.48 -19.92 -6.76
N PRO A 85 -5.74 -20.52 -7.71
CA PRO A 85 -6.33 -21.58 -8.52
C PRO A 85 -6.71 -22.68 -7.53
N GLY A 86 -7.98 -22.72 -7.14
CA GLY A 86 -8.48 -23.76 -6.25
C GLY A 86 -8.13 -25.14 -6.82
N VAL A 87 -8.04 -26.12 -5.94
CA VAL A 87 -7.71 -27.53 -6.28
C VAL A 87 -8.57 -28.04 -7.45
N THR A 88 -9.80 -27.57 -7.58
CA THR A 88 -10.72 -27.84 -8.70
C THR A 88 -10.18 -27.39 -10.06
N LYS A 89 -9.56 -26.21 -10.15
CA LYS A 89 -8.94 -25.70 -11.38
C LYS A 89 -7.69 -26.51 -11.73
N MET A 90 -6.90 -26.88 -10.73
CA MET A 90 -5.74 -27.75 -10.91
C MET A 90 -6.13 -29.15 -11.42
N TYR A 91 -7.19 -29.74 -10.88
CA TYR A 91 -7.72 -31.03 -11.33
C TYR A 91 -8.28 -30.96 -12.77
N GLN A 92 -8.96 -29.87 -13.12
CA GLN A 92 -9.50 -29.68 -14.48
C GLN A 92 -8.39 -29.53 -15.53
N ASP A 93 -7.29 -28.86 -15.20
CA ASP A 93 -6.15 -28.70 -16.11
C ASP A 93 -5.38 -30.02 -16.27
N LEU A 94 -5.17 -30.77 -15.18
CA LEU A 94 -4.55 -32.10 -15.22
C LEU A 94 -5.40 -33.16 -15.94
N LYS A 95 -6.73 -33.06 -15.87
CA LYS A 95 -7.65 -33.98 -16.57
C LYS A 95 -7.77 -33.68 -18.07
N LYS A 96 -7.35 -32.49 -18.52
CA LYS A 96 -7.34 -32.09 -19.93
C LYS A 96 -6.01 -32.37 -20.64
N LEU A 97 -4.99 -32.82 -19.91
CA LEU A 97 -3.79 -33.47 -20.45
C LEU A 97 -4.09 -34.95 -20.73
#